data_AF-A0A3B0C4D5-F1
#
_entry.id   AF-A0A3B0C4D5-F1
#
_cell.length_a   1.000
_cell.length_b   1.000
_cell.length_c   1.000
_cell.angle_alpha   90.00
_cell.angle_beta   90.00
_cell.angle_gamma   90.00
#
_symmetry.space_group_name_H-M   'P 1'
#
loop_
_entity.id
_entity.type
_entity.pdbx_description
1 polymer ?
#
loop_
_entity_poly.entity_id
_entity_poly.type
_entity_poly.pdbx_seq_one_letter_code
_entity_poly.pdbx_strand_id
1 'polypeptide(L)'
;MLYTKLIAVAMLTDLLLSALVGLGVYGGFSIHPAGLFGEAVRTTTPATNAFQAAIPLWMPSIQDLKQPLSLLPEPAAVSYAWTVVFSLIAIGIQSYSRGVYLGGLRDVVLRRKPSRLADYGRHYFKRMLGWSFLQLLALIAGVLLAPLGPGPIAILFLVLFVYSFVPYLIVLYDHTLGYALKVGPSLFRAHFWSFAGFALLTMFLTGCISVLVTLANPYRYYVIMLLYSTAATLLIGEFMNRLHAKTAEYRLEANFQTETIPLHRVKTAGLTALVLLVPAAATWVALGYPAAAVDRALHPARTELPGISYSAGFSDALNASDSMYSTYTWNDGSFRLHISLPDLADGASVKEIRGTAKISWLVKKERVTSSGSHHTSWNEDVLQEQTILYRLVRTRSEDGSFYYTSRGGTAAVIELGSADKEPMRFEMTVSGDGKNIFLLKYPAQFDAEPVSRIAGNGRYWTPQASRINAGDFRSYWFSAHTSKEDVLEMLAAKNHYSSIGPKRPFIQLAAALQEADGTMVNKALQTIAANGAIVTAPDWNEKTWSDYLAGLYASSDWDGFIEHLSRAGAYNGYLPQQLKPPPANTKPASESYRITVPFPGKLVLLDYETDSDHHLTRLALTLPGE
;
A
#
# COMPACT_ATOMS: atom_id res chain seq x y z
N MET A 1 -15.52 37.04 7.99
CA MET A 1 -14.15 37.11 8.56
C MET A 1 -13.93 36.16 9.74
N LEU A 2 -14.88 36.02 10.70
CA LEU A 2 -14.72 35.03 11.79
C LEU A 2 -14.80 33.58 11.28
N TYR A 3 -15.71 33.27 10.34
CA TYR A 3 -15.79 31.95 9.69
C TYR A 3 -14.46 31.50 9.09
N THR A 4 -13.72 32.40 8.44
CA THR A 4 -12.39 32.11 7.87
C THR A 4 -11.39 31.64 8.93
N LYS A 5 -11.45 32.18 10.16
CA LYS A 5 -10.58 31.73 11.26
C LYS A 5 -10.95 30.33 11.72
N LEU A 6 -12.24 30.03 11.78
CA LEU A 6 -12.76 28.74 12.25
C LEU A 6 -12.53 27.64 11.21
N ILE A 7 -12.66 27.98 9.92
CA ILE A 7 -12.24 27.11 8.80
C ILE A 7 -10.76 26.77 8.93
N ALA A 8 -9.90 27.78 9.15
CA ALA A 8 -8.47 27.54 9.36
C ALA A 8 -8.17 26.67 10.60
N VAL A 9 -8.93 26.81 11.70
CA VAL A 9 -8.78 25.94 12.89
C VAL A 9 -9.11 24.47 12.56
N ALA A 10 -10.21 24.22 11.85
CA ALA A 10 -10.57 22.86 11.43
C ALA A 10 -9.47 22.26 10.54
N MET A 11 -9.03 23.01 9.53
CA MET A 11 -7.97 22.60 8.62
C MET A 11 -6.62 22.36 9.32
N LEU A 12 -6.21 23.25 10.23
CA LEU A 12 -4.98 23.08 11.02
C LEU A 12 -5.05 21.86 11.94
N THR A 13 -6.24 21.51 12.42
CA THR A 13 -6.42 20.30 13.23
C THR A 13 -6.24 19.05 12.39
N ASP A 14 -6.86 18.98 11.21
CA ASP A 14 -6.66 17.89 10.26
C ASP A 14 -5.18 17.80 9.85
N LEU A 15 -4.51 18.92 9.53
CA LEU A 15 -3.06 18.98 9.25
C LEU A 15 -2.22 18.37 10.39
N LEU A 16 -2.51 18.73 11.64
CA LEU A 16 -1.78 18.23 12.81
C LEU A 16 -2.01 16.72 13.00
N LEU A 17 -3.25 16.25 12.83
CA LEU A 17 -3.56 14.83 12.90
C LEU A 17 -2.91 14.05 11.77
N SER A 18 -2.89 14.58 10.54
CA SER A 18 -2.14 14.01 9.40
C SER A 18 -0.65 13.88 9.71
N ALA A 19 -0.05 14.88 10.36
CA ALA A 19 1.35 14.82 10.78
C ALA A 19 1.58 13.71 11.80
N LEU A 20 0.69 13.57 12.79
CA LEU A 20 0.76 12.49 13.78
C LEU A 20 0.56 11.11 13.12
N VAL A 21 -0.33 10.97 12.14
CA VAL A 21 -0.52 9.71 11.39
C VAL A 21 0.74 9.38 10.59
N GLY A 22 1.31 10.33 9.86
CA GLY A 22 2.53 10.12 9.08
C GLY A 22 3.75 9.76 9.95
N LEU A 23 3.88 10.40 11.12
CA LEU A 23 4.88 10.02 12.13
C LEU A 23 4.57 8.65 12.74
N GLY A 24 3.31 8.29 12.90
CA GLY A 24 2.85 6.97 13.33
C GLY A 24 3.26 5.85 12.37
N VAL A 25 3.13 6.08 11.06
CA VAL A 25 3.59 5.14 10.02
C VAL A 25 5.10 4.90 10.13
N TYR A 26 5.90 5.98 10.27
CA TYR A 26 7.35 5.88 10.44
C TYR A 26 7.76 5.28 11.80
N GLY A 27 7.05 5.63 12.87
CA GLY A 27 7.33 5.24 14.24
C GLY A 27 6.73 3.90 14.68
N GLY A 28 5.85 3.30 13.86
CA GLY A 28 5.17 2.06 14.20
C GLY A 28 4.07 2.21 15.26
N PHE A 29 3.27 3.27 15.21
CA PHE A 29 2.10 3.45 16.09
C PHE A 29 0.90 4.01 15.31
N SER A 30 -0.30 3.90 15.87
CA SER A 30 -1.51 4.54 15.33
C SER A 30 -2.04 5.60 16.29
N ILE A 31 -2.78 6.58 15.76
CA ILE A 31 -3.60 7.48 16.58
C ILE A 31 -5.05 6.98 16.70
N HIS A 32 -5.44 5.99 15.91
CA HIS A 32 -6.77 5.41 15.91
C HIS A 32 -6.78 4.12 16.74
N PRO A 33 -7.53 4.08 17.86
CA PRO A 33 -7.53 2.93 18.76
C PRO A 33 -8.17 1.69 18.13
N ALA A 34 -8.92 1.84 17.04
CA ALA A 34 -9.43 0.73 16.24
C ALA A 34 -8.30 -0.23 15.79
N GLY A 35 -7.09 0.30 15.53
CA GLY A 35 -5.92 -0.49 15.16
C GLY A 35 -5.37 -1.41 16.26
N LEU A 36 -5.85 -1.28 17.50
CA LEU A 36 -5.51 -2.14 18.64
C LEU A 36 -6.30 -3.46 18.66
N PHE A 37 -7.44 -3.53 17.95
CA PHE A 37 -8.39 -4.65 18.04
C PHE A 37 -8.24 -5.69 16.90
N GLY A 38 -7.11 -5.70 16.20
CA GLY A 38 -6.70 -6.77 15.26
C GLY A 38 -6.91 -6.48 13.76
N GLU A 39 -6.44 -7.41 12.92
CA GLU A 39 -6.45 -7.31 11.45
C GLU A 39 -7.86 -7.34 10.82
N ALA A 40 -8.84 -7.98 11.48
CA ALA A 40 -10.22 -8.06 10.98
C ALA A 40 -10.93 -6.70 10.86
N VAL A 41 -10.40 -5.65 11.54
CA VAL A 41 -10.87 -4.26 11.41
C VAL A 41 -10.06 -3.47 10.35
N ARG A 42 -8.90 -3.98 9.94
CA ARG A 42 -7.99 -3.36 8.95
C ARG A 42 -8.30 -3.77 7.51
N THR A 43 -8.92 -4.93 7.30
CA THR A 43 -9.31 -5.45 5.97
C THR A 43 -10.49 -4.71 5.35
N THR A 44 -11.23 -3.91 6.13
CA THR A 44 -12.06 -2.84 5.54
C THR A 44 -11.14 -1.69 5.14
N THR A 45 -10.38 -1.91 4.06
CA THR A 45 -9.89 -0.82 3.20
C THR A 45 -11.02 0.19 3.12
N PRO A 46 -10.86 1.46 3.55
CA PRO A 46 -11.88 2.45 3.26
C PRO A 46 -12.02 2.39 1.74
N ALA A 47 -13.21 2.02 1.26
CA ALA A 47 -13.49 2.01 -0.17
C ALA A 47 -13.28 3.45 -0.64
N THR A 48 -12.06 3.76 -1.09
CA THR A 48 -11.62 5.11 -1.40
C THR A 48 -12.32 5.65 -2.64
N ASN A 49 -13.14 4.81 -3.29
CA ASN A 49 -13.82 5.10 -4.55
C ASN A 49 -15.35 5.03 -4.42
N ALA A 50 -15.91 4.88 -3.21
CA ALA A 50 -17.36 4.89 -3.03
C ALA A 50 -17.89 6.33 -2.88
N PHE A 51 -19.07 6.60 -3.44
CA PHE A 51 -19.83 7.82 -3.15
C PHE A 51 -20.18 7.89 -1.66
N GLN A 52 -19.96 9.05 -1.04
CA GLN A 52 -20.17 9.22 0.40
C GLN A 52 -20.96 10.49 0.69
N ALA A 53 -22.07 10.32 1.40
CA ALA A 53 -22.87 11.42 1.92
C ALA A 53 -22.81 11.35 3.43
N ALA A 54 -22.26 12.40 4.05
CA ALA A 54 -22.11 12.52 5.50
C ALA A 54 -22.77 13.81 6.00
N ILE A 55 -23.25 13.80 7.24
CA ILE A 55 -23.75 15.01 7.91
C ILE A 55 -22.61 15.51 8.80
N PRO A 56 -22.12 16.75 8.63
CA PRO A 56 -21.11 17.31 9.52
C PRO A 56 -21.76 17.62 10.87
N LEU A 57 -21.72 16.64 11.78
CA LEU A 57 -22.36 16.72 13.10
C LEU A 57 -21.48 17.42 14.14
N TRP A 58 -20.28 17.85 13.80
CA TRP A 58 -19.30 18.47 14.69
C TRP A 58 -18.23 19.19 13.86
N MET A 59 -17.12 19.60 14.48
CA MET A 59 -15.98 20.20 13.76
C MET A 59 -15.65 19.38 12.50
N PRO A 60 -15.64 20.00 11.31
CA PRO A 60 -15.51 19.26 10.06
C PRO A 60 -14.15 18.63 9.95
N SER A 61 -14.12 17.36 9.56
CA SER A 61 -12.89 16.62 9.26
C SER A 61 -13.04 15.88 7.94
N ILE A 62 -11.96 15.81 7.15
CA ILE A 62 -11.96 15.02 5.91
C ILE A 62 -12.28 13.53 6.15
N GLN A 63 -12.06 13.02 7.38
CA GLN A 63 -12.39 11.66 7.77
C GLN A 63 -13.90 11.38 7.73
N ASP A 64 -14.75 12.42 7.84
CA ASP A 64 -16.20 12.30 7.70
C ASP A 64 -16.61 11.83 6.29
N LEU A 65 -15.75 12.07 5.29
CA LEU A 65 -15.89 11.58 3.91
C LEU A 65 -15.04 10.32 3.64
N LYS A 66 -14.70 9.58 4.70
CA LYS A 66 -13.77 8.44 4.75
C LYS A 66 -12.49 8.68 3.93
N GLN A 67 -12.05 9.94 3.82
CA GLN A 67 -10.74 10.25 3.30
C GLN A 67 -9.71 10.00 4.41
N PRO A 68 -8.64 9.24 4.15
CA PRO A 68 -7.63 8.99 5.16
C PRO A 68 -6.86 10.28 5.44
N LEU A 69 -6.42 10.48 6.70
CA LEU A 69 -5.60 11.63 7.10
C LEU A 69 -4.19 11.59 6.51
N SER A 70 -3.73 10.42 6.08
CA SER A 70 -2.47 10.24 5.37
C SER A 70 -2.71 9.42 4.11
N LEU A 71 -1.92 9.69 3.08
CA LEU A 71 -1.89 8.89 1.86
C LEU A 71 -0.90 7.73 1.98
N LEU A 72 -0.16 7.64 3.08
CA LEU A 72 0.68 6.50 3.40
C LEU A 72 -0.19 5.31 3.83
N PRO A 73 0.18 4.07 3.47
CA PRO A 73 -0.50 2.88 3.94
C PRO A 73 -0.37 2.75 5.47
N GLU A 74 -1.42 2.24 6.10
CA GLU A 74 -1.40 2.01 7.54
C GLU A 74 -0.38 0.91 7.93
N PRO A 75 0.31 1.05 9.07
CA PRO A 75 1.31 0.08 9.49
C PRO A 75 0.70 -1.25 9.95
N ALA A 76 1.25 -2.36 9.46
CA ALA A 76 0.79 -3.72 9.77
C ALA A 76 1.12 -4.18 11.20
N ALA A 77 2.23 -3.75 11.80
CA ALA A 77 2.47 -3.91 13.24
C ALA A 77 2.55 -2.56 13.90
N VAL A 78 1.78 -2.37 14.98
CA VAL A 78 1.82 -1.15 15.79
C VAL A 78 2.20 -1.48 17.23
N SER A 79 3.00 -0.61 17.83
CA SER A 79 3.25 -0.64 19.27
C SER A 79 1.97 -0.25 20.01
N TYR A 80 1.42 -1.18 20.80
CA TYR A 80 0.22 -0.95 21.60
C TYR A 80 0.39 0.22 22.57
N ALA A 81 1.51 0.26 23.29
CA ALA A 81 1.78 1.31 24.29
C ALA A 81 1.82 2.71 23.66
N TRP A 82 2.58 2.87 22.56
CA TRP A 82 2.65 4.14 21.86
C TRP A 82 1.31 4.51 21.21
N THR A 83 0.58 3.54 20.67
CA THR A 83 -0.75 3.78 20.10
C THR A 83 -1.72 4.32 21.14
N VAL A 84 -1.76 3.77 22.36
CA VAL A 84 -2.59 4.31 23.45
C VAL A 84 -2.22 5.75 23.79
N VAL A 85 -0.92 6.04 23.94
CA VAL A 85 -0.43 7.38 24.27
C VAL A 85 -0.81 8.38 23.18
N PHE A 86 -0.54 8.08 21.92
CA PHE A 86 -0.81 8.97 20.80
C PHE A 86 -2.30 9.08 20.45
N SER A 87 -3.10 8.05 20.71
CA SER A 87 -4.57 8.15 20.67
C SER A 87 -5.10 9.11 21.73
N LEU A 88 -4.60 9.07 22.97
CA LEU A 88 -5.00 10.02 24.02
C LEU A 88 -4.61 11.46 23.67
N ILE A 89 -3.42 11.65 23.09
CA ILE A 89 -2.97 12.95 22.58
C ILE A 89 -3.90 13.45 21.47
N ALA A 90 -4.22 12.59 20.49
CA ALA A 90 -5.13 12.93 19.39
C ALA A 90 -6.53 13.30 19.91
N ILE A 91 -7.06 12.56 20.89
CA ILE A 91 -8.32 12.88 21.57
C ILE A 91 -8.24 14.25 22.24
N GLY A 92 -7.16 14.54 22.97
CA GLY A 92 -6.95 15.84 23.61
C GLY A 92 -6.94 16.99 22.59
N ILE A 93 -6.20 16.84 21.50
CA ILE A 93 -6.16 17.79 20.38
C ILE A 93 -7.57 18.01 19.81
N GLN A 94 -8.26 16.93 19.44
CA GLN A 94 -9.60 17.01 18.84
C GLN A 94 -10.61 17.66 19.79
N SER A 95 -10.58 17.32 21.09
CA SER A 95 -11.48 17.91 22.09
C SER A 95 -11.23 19.40 22.29
N TYR A 96 -9.96 19.81 22.33
CA TYR A 96 -9.60 21.23 22.43
C TYR A 96 -10.02 22.00 21.18
N SER A 97 -9.67 21.50 19.99
CA SER A 97 -10.04 22.11 18.71
C SER A 97 -11.55 22.20 18.53
N ARG A 98 -12.31 21.16 18.90
CA ARG A 98 -13.78 21.17 18.88
C ARG A 98 -14.35 22.26 19.80
N GLY A 99 -13.77 22.46 20.99
CA GLY A 99 -14.14 23.53 21.91
C GLY A 99 -13.86 24.93 21.36
N VAL A 100 -12.67 25.13 20.78
CA VAL A 100 -12.29 26.38 20.09
C VAL A 100 -13.24 26.67 18.93
N TYR A 101 -13.48 25.67 18.09
CA TYR A 101 -14.25 25.79 16.86
C TYR A 101 -15.73 26.10 17.13
N LEU A 102 -16.40 25.26 17.94
CA LEU A 102 -17.82 25.46 18.27
C LEU A 102 -18.01 26.72 19.13
N GLY A 103 -17.08 27.02 20.04
CA GLY A 103 -17.12 28.22 20.87
C GLY A 103 -17.00 29.50 20.04
N GLY A 104 -16.15 29.49 19.02
CA GLY A 104 -16.07 30.59 18.06
C GLY A 104 -17.31 30.72 17.18
N LEU A 105 -17.94 29.61 16.76
CA LEU A 105 -19.19 29.63 16.00
C LEU A 105 -20.35 30.18 16.84
N ARG A 106 -20.43 29.84 18.12
CA ARG A 106 -21.45 30.35 19.06
C ARG A 106 -21.51 31.87 19.03
N ASP A 107 -20.38 32.55 19.11
CA ASP A 107 -20.39 34.02 19.17
C ASP A 107 -20.82 34.66 17.84
N VAL A 108 -20.62 33.96 16.70
CA VAL A 108 -21.23 34.36 15.42
C VAL A 108 -22.74 34.24 15.48
N VAL A 109 -23.24 33.09 15.95
CA VAL A 109 -24.69 32.80 16.01
C VAL A 109 -25.40 33.75 16.97
N LEU A 110 -24.85 33.97 18.15
CA LEU A 110 -25.40 34.86 19.17
C LEU A 110 -25.14 36.35 18.87
N ARG A 111 -24.46 36.68 17.75
CA ARG A 111 -24.05 38.03 17.36
C ARG A 111 -23.32 38.79 18.47
N ARG A 112 -22.51 38.06 19.26
CA ARG A 112 -21.71 38.59 20.37
C ARG A 112 -20.32 39.00 19.89
N LYS A 113 -19.65 39.83 20.68
CA LYS A 113 -18.27 40.23 20.38
C LYS A 113 -17.35 39.01 20.54
N PRO A 114 -16.55 38.65 19.51
CA PRO A 114 -15.73 37.44 19.54
C PRO A 114 -14.54 37.59 20.50
N SER A 115 -14.32 36.56 21.33
CA SER A 115 -13.18 36.42 22.24
C SER A 115 -11.94 35.85 21.52
N ARG A 116 -10.81 35.76 22.23
CA ARG A 116 -9.65 35.04 21.71
C ARG A 116 -9.96 33.55 21.63
N LEU A 117 -9.59 32.92 20.52
CA LEU A 117 -9.93 31.52 20.25
C LEU A 117 -9.43 30.55 21.34
N ALA A 118 -8.26 30.85 21.93
CA ALA A 118 -7.68 30.05 23.01
C ALA A 118 -8.56 30.02 24.28
N ASP A 119 -9.33 31.08 24.54
CA ASP A 119 -10.18 31.16 25.73
C ASP A 119 -11.36 30.19 25.61
N TYR A 120 -11.98 30.07 24.43
CA TYR A 120 -13.02 29.05 24.19
C TYR A 120 -12.47 27.64 24.36
N GLY A 121 -11.25 27.39 23.84
CA GLY A 121 -10.57 26.12 24.00
C GLY A 121 -10.45 25.75 25.47
N ARG A 122 -9.84 26.64 26.27
CA ARG A 122 -9.66 26.44 27.72
C ARG A 122 -10.98 26.23 28.46
N HIS A 123 -11.99 27.05 28.15
CA HIS A 123 -13.28 27.00 28.83
C HIS A 123 -14.06 25.71 28.55
N TYR A 124 -14.16 25.31 27.28
CA TYR A 124 -14.94 24.14 26.87
C TYR A 124 -14.16 22.81 26.88
N PHE A 125 -12.82 22.84 27.00
CA PHE A 125 -11.95 21.67 26.88
C PHE A 125 -12.40 20.49 27.75
N LYS A 126 -12.58 20.69 29.06
CA LYS A 126 -12.94 19.60 29.99
C LYS A 126 -14.26 18.92 29.60
N ARG A 127 -15.24 19.70 29.15
CA ARG A 127 -16.57 19.19 28.77
C ARG A 127 -16.52 18.46 27.42
N MET A 128 -15.75 19.00 26.46
CA MET A 128 -15.51 18.37 25.16
C MET A 128 -14.67 17.10 25.27
N LEU A 129 -13.73 17.06 26.21
CA LEU A 129 -12.92 15.88 26.51
C LEU A 129 -13.81 14.76 27.05
N GLY A 130 -14.70 15.06 28.00
CA GLY A 130 -15.67 14.09 28.49
C GLY A 130 -16.59 13.54 27.39
N TRP A 131 -17.04 14.40 26.46
CA TRP A 131 -17.81 13.96 25.29
C TRP A 131 -16.98 13.07 24.34
N SER A 132 -15.72 13.42 24.05
CA SER A 132 -14.85 12.57 23.24
C SER A 132 -14.55 11.22 23.90
N PHE A 133 -14.42 11.16 25.22
CA PHE A 133 -14.31 9.88 25.95
C PHE A 133 -15.57 9.02 25.81
N LEU A 134 -16.77 9.61 25.85
CA LEU A 134 -18.01 8.88 25.58
C LEU A 134 -18.05 8.33 24.14
N GLN A 135 -17.60 9.12 23.17
CA GLN A 135 -17.46 8.66 21.78
C GLN A 135 -16.46 7.51 21.65
N LEU A 136 -15.32 7.58 22.38
CA LEU A 136 -14.35 6.49 22.42
C LEU A 136 -14.94 5.22 23.04
N LEU A 137 -15.65 5.35 24.16
CA LEU A 137 -16.32 4.20 24.80
C LEU A 137 -17.37 3.59 23.88
N ALA A 138 -18.11 4.41 23.15
CA ALA A 138 -19.03 3.93 22.14
C ALA A 138 -18.30 3.23 20.98
N LEU A 139 -17.18 3.77 20.50
CA LEU A 139 -16.36 3.09 19.48
C LEU A 139 -15.89 1.71 19.97
N ILE A 140 -15.37 1.63 21.21
CA ILE A 140 -14.94 0.37 21.83
C ILE A 140 -16.13 -0.60 21.95
N ALA A 141 -17.29 -0.13 22.42
CA ALA A 141 -18.50 -0.93 22.48
C ALA A 141 -18.92 -1.43 21.09
N GLY A 142 -18.83 -0.58 20.06
CA GLY A 142 -19.13 -0.95 18.67
C GLY A 142 -18.23 -2.06 18.16
N VAL A 143 -16.92 -1.98 18.44
CA VAL A 143 -15.96 -3.04 18.10
C VAL A 143 -16.28 -4.34 18.84
N LEU A 144 -16.60 -4.27 20.13
CA LEU A 144 -16.97 -5.45 20.94
C LEU A 144 -18.30 -6.09 20.49
N LEU A 145 -19.22 -5.28 19.95
CA LEU A 145 -20.51 -5.74 19.45
C LEU A 145 -20.46 -6.22 17.99
N ALA A 146 -19.40 -5.92 17.24
CA ALA A 146 -19.28 -6.29 15.83
C ALA A 146 -19.45 -7.79 15.53
N PRO A 147 -18.95 -8.72 16.36
CA PRO A 147 -19.16 -10.16 16.16
C PRO A 147 -20.63 -10.60 16.25
N LEU A 148 -21.49 -9.80 16.89
CA LEU A 148 -22.93 -10.09 17.03
C LEU A 148 -23.74 -9.67 15.79
N GLY A 149 -23.08 -9.17 14.74
CA GLY A 149 -23.69 -8.76 13.49
C GLY A 149 -24.09 -7.28 13.43
N PRO A 150 -24.75 -6.85 12.34
CA PRO A 150 -25.01 -5.44 12.07
C PRO A 150 -26.09 -4.81 12.97
N GLY A 151 -26.98 -5.62 13.57
CA GLY A 151 -28.08 -5.13 14.40
C GLY A 151 -27.61 -4.36 15.65
N PRO A 152 -26.79 -4.96 16.53
CA PRO A 152 -26.25 -4.27 17.71
C PRO A 152 -25.47 -3.00 17.38
N ILE A 153 -24.69 -3.01 16.29
CA ILE A 153 -23.98 -1.83 15.79
C ILE A 153 -24.98 -0.74 15.38
N ALA A 154 -26.03 -1.08 14.63
CA ALA A 154 -27.05 -0.13 14.20
C ALA A 154 -27.79 0.51 15.40
N ILE A 155 -28.08 -0.27 16.45
CA ILE A 155 -28.68 0.25 17.70
C ILE A 155 -27.73 1.25 18.37
N LEU A 156 -26.44 0.92 18.47
CA LEU A 156 -25.44 1.82 19.04
C LEU A 156 -25.33 3.13 18.25
N PHE A 157 -25.33 3.07 16.92
CA PHE A 157 -25.36 4.26 16.07
C PHE A 157 -26.63 5.09 16.27
N LEU A 158 -27.79 4.43 16.37
CA LEU A 158 -29.06 5.11 16.65
C LEU A 158 -29.02 5.84 18.00
N VAL A 159 -28.47 5.20 19.04
CA VAL A 159 -28.28 5.82 20.35
C VAL A 159 -27.38 7.05 20.22
N LEU A 160 -26.20 6.92 19.62
CA LEU A 160 -25.28 8.04 19.41
C LEU A 160 -25.92 9.19 18.62
N PHE A 161 -26.73 8.87 17.62
CA PHE A 161 -27.43 9.84 16.79
C PHE A 161 -28.43 10.67 17.60
N VAL A 162 -29.17 10.06 18.53
CA VAL A 162 -30.07 10.78 19.45
C VAL A 162 -29.31 11.74 20.37
N TYR A 163 -28.05 11.45 20.70
CA TYR A 163 -27.18 12.32 21.49
C TYR A 163 -26.35 13.31 20.64
N SER A 164 -26.59 13.41 19.33
CA SER A 164 -25.80 14.28 18.42
C SER A 164 -25.85 15.77 18.78
N PHE A 165 -26.89 16.24 19.49
CA PHE A 165 -27.03 17.65 19.89
C PHE A 165 -26.20 18.04 21.11
N VAL A 166 -25.73 17.07 21.90
CA VAL A 166 -24.97 17.30 23.15
C VAL A 166 -23.79 18.29 22.99
N PRO A 167 -22.86 18.14 22.03
CA PRO A 167 -21.75 19.08 21.87
C PRO A 167 -22.20 20.53 21.59
N TYR A 168 -23.32 20.71 20.90
CA TYR A 168 -23.88 22.03 20.63
C TYR A 168 -24.53 22.65 21.86
N LEU A 169 -25.24 21.86 22.66
CA LEU A 169 -25.87 22.32 23.89
C LEU A 169 -24.83 22.76 24.94
N ILE A 170 -23.72 22.01 25.03
CA ILE A 170 -22.58 22.38 25.90
C ILE A 170 -22.06 23.78 25.57
N VAL A 171 -22.02 24.13 24.28
CA VAL A 171 -21.37 25.37 23.84
C VAL A 171 -22.35 26.53 23.72
N LEU A 172 -23.48 26.35 23.04
CA LEU A 172 -24.47 27.42 22.84
C LEU A 172 -24.97 27.98 24.18
N TYR A 173 -25.29 27.08 25.11
CA TYR A 173 -25.93 27.39 26.38
C TYR A 173 -25.01 27.23 27.59
N ASP A 174 -23.72 26.96 27.37
CA ASP A 174 -22.72 26.77 28.42
C ASP A 174 -23.12 25.67 29.45
N HIS A 175 -23.84 24.64 29.00
CA HIS A 175 -24.28 23.56 29.87
C HIS A 175 -23.12 22.64 30.29
N THR A 176 -23.25 22.02 31.46
CA THR A 176 -22.39 20.90 31.87
C THR A 176 -22.70 19.65 31.03
N LEU A 177 -21.72 18.76 30.87
CA LEU A 177 -21.88 17.53 30.07
C LEU A 177 -23.07 16.68 30.56
N GLY A 178 -23.21 16.49 31.87
CA GLY A 178 -24.30 15.71 32.45
C GLY A 178 -25.68 16.30 32.17
N TYR A 179 -25.82 17.62 32.23
CA TYR A 179 -27.08 18.29 31.89
C TYR A 179 -27.38 18.20 30.40
N ALA A 180 -26.38 18.42 29.54
CA ALA A 180 -26.53 18.31 28.09
C ALA A 180 -26.92 16.90 27.65
N LEU A 181 -26.37 15.85 28.28
CA LEU A 181 -26.78 14.45 28.05
C LEU A 181 -28.23 14.21 28.45
N LYS A 182 -28.69 14.77 29.57
CA LYS A 182 -30.08 14.61 30.02
C LYS A 182 -31.08 15.26 29.07
N VAL A 183 -30.77 16.46 28.58
CA VAL A 183 -31.71 17.28 27.78
C VAL A 183 -31.63 16.98 26.28
N GLY A 184 -30.46 16.57 25.78
CA GLY A 184 -30.19 16.32 24.36
C GLY A 184 -31.22 15.45 23.64
N PRO A 185 -31.52 14.23 24.13
CA PRO A 185 -32.49 13.33 23.50
C PRO A 185 -33.90 13.92 23.38
N SER A 186 -34.34 14.66 24.40
CA SER A 186 -35.66 15.29 24.41
C SER A 186 -35.76 16.37 23.33
N LEU A 187 -34.74 17.24 23.26
CA LEU A 187 -34.65 18.30 22.24
C LEU A 187 -34.51 17.73 20.83
N PHE A 188 -33.71 16.68 20.68
CA PHE A 188 -33.56 15.97 19.40
C PHE A 188 -34.92 15.45 18.92
N ARG A 189 -35.66 14.74 19.77
CA ARG A 189 -36.98 14.21 19.44
C ARG A 189 -37.99 15.31 19.11
N ALA A 190 -38.00 16.40 19.87
CA ALA A 190 -38.95 17.50 19.68
C ALA A 190 -38.74 18.25 18.35
N HIS A 191 -37.49 18.31 17.85
CA HIS A 191 -37.14 19.10 16.67
C HIS A 191 -36.63 18.29 15.48
N PHE A 192 -36.61 16.95 15.57
CA PHE A 192 -36.07 16.06 14.53
C PHE A 192 -36.57 16.40 13.12
N TRP A 193 -37.89 16.45 12.94
CA TRP A 193 -38.51 16.74 11.64
C TRP A 193 -38.19 18.14 11.10
N SER A 194 -37.98 19.11 11.99
CA SER A 194 -37.59 20.46 11.57
C SER A 194 -36.17 20.53 11.01
N PHE A 195 -35.30 19.59 11.40
CA PHE A 195 -33.93 19.48 10.90
C PHE A 195 -33.80 18.49 9.73
N ALA A 196 -34.81 17.67 9.43
CA ALA A 196 -34.74 16.65 8.38
C ALA A 196 -34.40 17.24 6.99
N GLY A 197 -35.05 18.34 6.58
CA GLY A 197 -34.73 19.00 5.31
C GLY A 197 -33.31 19.58 5.27
N PHE A 198 -32.83 20.09 6.41
CA PHE A 198 -31.45 20.55 6.53
C PHE A 198 -30.46 19.38 6.45
N ALA A 199 -30.76 18.27 7.12
CA ALA A 199 -29.95 17.05 7.04
C ALA A 199 -29.85 16.53 5.60
N LEU A 200 -30.96 16.48 4.85
CA LEU A 200 -30.94 16.10 3.43
C LEU A 200 -30.08 17.05 2.59
N LEU A 201 -30.17 18.37 2.83
CA LEU A 201 -29.31 19.35 2.16
C LEU A 201 -27.84 19.12 2.49
N THR A 202 -27.49 18.85 3.75
CA THR A 202 -26.11 18.56 4.15
C THR A 202 -25.62 17.29 3.46
N MET A 203 -26.40 16.21 3.44
CA MET A 203 -26.06 14.97 2.76
C MET A 203 -25.89 15.16 1.24
N PHE A 204 -26.76 15.94 0.61
CA PHE A 204 -26.64 16.27 -0.80
C PHE A 204 -25.34 17.02 -1.09
N LEU A 205 -25.04 18.06 -0.30
CA LEU A 205 -23.86 18.89 -0.49
C LEU A 205 -22.56 18.10 -0.25
N THR A 206 -22.50 17.27 0.79
CA THR A 206 -21.35 16.41 1.04
C THR A 206 -21.23 15.31 -0.01
N GLY A 207 -22.36 14.78 -0.51
CA GLY A 207 -22.40 13.90 -1.67
C GLY A 207 -21.81 14.54 -2.93
N CYS A 208 -22.16 15.79 -3.23
CA CYS A 208 -21.58 16.54 -4.35
C CYS A 208 -20.06 16.72 -4.19
N ILE A 209 -19.59 17.06 -2.98
CA ILE A 209 -18.15 17.19 -2.71
C ILE A 209 -17.44 15.84 -2.87
N SER A 210 -18.07 14.74 -2.46
CA SER A 210 -17.50 13.39 -2.59
C SER A 210 -17.31 12.93 -4.04
N VAL A 211 -17.95 13.55 -5.03
CA VAL A 211 -17.66 13.27 -6.45
C VAL A 211 -16.20 13.65 -6.80
N LEU A 212 -15.61 14.61 -6.08
CA LEU A 212 -14.23 15.05 -6.27
C LEU A 212 -13.20 14.01 -5.80
N VAL A 213 -13.65 12.90 -5.20
CA VAL A 213 -12.82 11.74 -4.90
C VAL A 213 -12.23 11.10 -6.17
N THR A 214 -12.82 11.37 -7.34
CA THR A 214 -12.29 10.97 -8.65
C THR A 214 -11.01 11.71 -9.07
N LEU A 215 -10.66 12.82 -8.42
CA LEU A 215 -9.41 13.52 -8.69
C LEU A 215 -8.22 12.66 -8.29
N ALA A 216 -7.12 12.78 -9.04
CA ALA A 216 -5.86 12.15 -8.67
C ALA A 216 -5.31 12.75 -7.37
N ASN A 217 -4.62 11.93 -6.56
CA ASN A 217 -3.77 12.46 -5.51
C ASN A 217 -2.61 13.22 -6.19
N PRO A 218 -2.17 14.38 -5.66
CA PRO A 218 -2.55 14.99 -4.38
C PRO A 218 -3.76 15.94 -4.42
N TYR A 219 -4.25 16.31 -5.60
CA TYR A 219 -5.29 17.34 -5.78
C TYR A 219 -6.58 17.01 -5.05
N ARG A 220 -6.97 15.74 -5.02
CA ARG A 220 -8.12 15.24 -4.26
C ARG A 220 -8.10 15.70 -2.81
N TYR A 221 -6.98 15.47 -2.12
CA TYR A 221 -6.83 15.81 -0.71
C TYR A 221 -6.97 17.31 -0.48
N TYR A 222 -6.24 18.11 -1.28
CA TYR A 222 -6.27 19.57 -1.23
C TYR A 222 -7.68 20.13 -1.42
N VAL A 223 -8.36 19.73 -2.50
CA VAL A 223 -9.66 20.28 -2.90
C VAL A 223 -10.75 19.86 -1.92
N ILE A 224 -10.78 18.58 -1.51
CA ILE A 224 -11.76 18.09 -0.53
C ILE A 224 -11.59 18.82 0.80
N MET A 225 -10.36 18.93 1.31
CA MET A 225 -10.11 19.62 2.57
C MET A 225 -10.57 21.08 2.52
N LEU A 226 -10.31 21.78 1.41
CA LEU A 226 -10.72 23.17 1.20
C LEU A 226 -12.25 23.32 1.15
N LEU A 227 -12.90 22.58 0.26
CA LEU A 227 -14.34 22.71 0.00
C LEU A 227 -15.18 22.16 1.16
N TYR A 228 -14.82 20.99 1.68
CA TYR A 228 -15.55 20.35 2.77
C TYR A 228 -15.46 21.18 4.05
N SER A 229 -14.26 21.58 4.47
CA SER A 229 -14.10 22.39 5.69
C SER A 229 -14.86 23.72 5.59
N THR A 230 -14.89 24.33 4.41
CA THR A 230 -15.61 25.59 4.18
C THR A 230 -17.12 25.37 4.24
N ALA A 231 -17.65 24.45 3.43
CA ALA A 231 -19.08 24.23 3.32
C ALA A 231 -19.67 23.65 4.62
N ALA A 232 -19.00 22.68 5.24
CA ALA A 232 -19.41 22.11 6.51
C ALA A 232 -19.40 23.17 7.62
N THR A 233 -18.42 24.09 7.65
CA THR A 233 -18.42 25.17 8.63
C THR A 233 -19.62 26.11 8.50
N LEU A 234 -20.02 26.43 7.27
CA LEU A 234 -21.22 27.23 7.01
C LEU A 234 -22.49 26.48 7.44
N LEU A 235 -22.56 25.18 7.12
CA LEU A 235 -23.67 24.32 7.51
C LEU A 235 -23.79 24.21 9.03
N ILE A 236 -22.69 23.99 9.75
CA ILE A 236 -22.72 23.89 11.22
C ILE A 236 -23.12 25.23 11.85
N GLY A 237 -22.62 26.35 11.33
CA GLY A 237 -23.03 27.68 11.78
C GLY A 237 -24.53 27.92 11.61
N GLU A 238 -25.09 27.55 10.46
CA GLU A 238 -26.52 27.66 10.17
C GLU A 238 -27.36 26.68 11.01
N PHE A 239 -26.86 25.46 11.22
CA PHE A 239 -27.47 24.48 12.13
C PHE A 239 -27.57 25.05 13.55
N MET A 240 -26.47 25.60 14.08
CA MET A 240 -26.44 26.23 15.40
C MET A 240 -27.40 27.42 15.49
N ASN A 241 -27.53 28.21 14.42
CA ASN A 241 -28.49 29.32 14.35
C ASN A 241 -29.94 28.85 14.40
N ARG A 242 -30.29 27.82 13.62
CA ARG A 242 -31.62 27.20 13.64
C ARG A 242 -31.93 26.56 14.99
N LEU A 243 -30.96 25.86 15.57
CA LEU A 243 -31.07 25.29 16.91
C LEU A 243 -31.36 26.41 17.92
N HIS A 244 -30.54 27.46 17.95
CA HIS A 244 -30.74 28.60 18.84
C HIS A 244 -32.13 29.25 18.71
N ALA A 245 -32.64 29.42 17.49
CA ALA A 245 -33.96 29.98 17.23
C ALA A 245 -35.10 29.10 17.77
N LYS A 246 -34.94 27.78 17.74
CA LYS A 246 -35.96 26.80 18.16
C LYS A 246 -35.92 26.48 19.65
N THR A 247 -34.76 26.57 20.30
CA THR A 247 -34.60 26.30 21.73
C THR A 247 -34.53 27.58 22.58
N ALA A 248 -35.35 28.57 22.23
CA ALA A 248 -35.42 29.86 22.93
C ALA A 248 -35.87 29.74 24.41
N GLU A 249 -36.55 28.65 24.77
CA GLU A 249 -37.06 28.38 26.13
C GLU A 249 -35.97 27.93 27.13
N TYR A 250 -34.85 27.39 26.64
CA TYR A 250 -33.75 26.87 27.48
C TYR A 250 -32.60 27.88 27.68
N ARG A 251 -32.89 29.18 27.54
CA ARG A 251 -31.90 30.26 27.65
C ARG A 251 -31.42 30.41 29.09
N LEU A 252 -30.21 29.93 29.37
CA LEU A 252 -29.38 30.48 30.44
C LEU A 252 -28.52 31.59 29.83
N GLU A 253 -28.71 32.82 30.28
CA GLU A 253 -27.84 33.95 29.88
C GLU A 253 -26.43 33.70 30.40
N ALA A 254 -25.57 33.14 29.56
CA ALA A 254 -24.16 33.02 29.91
C ALA A 254 -23.50 34.41 29.85
N ASN A 255 -23.09 34.91 31.02
CA ASN A 255 -22.28 36.12 31.20
C ASN A 255 -20.81 35.82 30.87
N PHE A 256 -20.49 35.74 29.59
CA PHE A 256 -19.10 35.87 29.13
C PHE A 256 -18.94 37.26 28.55
N GLN A 257 -18.38 38.17 29.35
CA GLN A 257 -17.94 39.49 28.88
C GLN A 257 -16.48 39.40 28.45
N THR A 258 -16.17 39.93 27.28
CA THR A 258 -14.78 40.06 26.81
C THR A 258 -14.61 41.22 25.84
N GLU A 259 -13.45 41.85 25.99
CA GLU A 259 -12.99 43.07 25.32
C GLU A 259 -12.49 42.85 23.90
N THR A 260 -12.60 43.91 23.10
CA THR A 260 -12.25 43.94 21.68
C THR A 260 -10.80 44.31 21.42
N ILE A 261 -10.19 43.66 20.42
CA ILE A 261 -9.08 44.23 19.66
C ILE A 261 -9.52 44.33 18.19
N PRO A 262 -9.55 45.52 17.56
CA PRO A 262 -9.87 45.66 16.15
C PRO A 262 -8.80 44.99 15.28
N LEU A 263 -9.23 44.29 14.22
CA LEU A 263 -8.32 43.64 13.26
C LEU A 263 -8.11 44.51 12.02
N HIS A 264 -6.83 44.74 11.70
CA HIS A 264 -6.36 45.50 10.53
C HIS A 264 -6.44 44.68 9.23
N ARG A 265 -6.59 45.34 8.07
CA ARG A 265 -6.72 44.71 6.72
C ARG A 265 -5.59 43.73 6.35
N VAL A 266 -4.37 43.96 6.85
CA VAL A 266 -3.22 43.05 6.64
C VAL A 266 -3.46 41.69 7.31
N LYS A 267 -4.10 41.67 8.48
CA LYS A 267 -4.42 40.42 9.20
C LYS A 267 -5.50 39.61 8.48
N THR A 268 -6.35 40.24 7.67
CA THR A 268 -7.40 39.56 6.92
C THR A 268 -6.87 38.93 5.63
N ALA A 269 -5.96 39.60 4.93
CA ALA A 269 -5.28 39.02 3.77
C ALA A 269 -4.45 37.78 4.15
N GLY A 270 -3.69 37.87 5.26
CA GLY A 270 -2.92 36.73 5.77
C GLY A 270 -3.79 35.53 6.17
N LEU A 271 -5.00 35.78 6.69
CA LEU A 271 -5.92 34.70 7.06
C LEU A 271 -6.54 34.01 5.84
N THR A 272 -6.86 34.76 4.78
CA THR A 272 -7.33 34.18 3.53
C THR A 272 -6.23 33.36 2.85
N ALA A 273 -4.98 33.86 2.87
CA ALA A 273 -3.83 33.10 2.39
C ALA A 273 -3.66 31.79 3.20
N LEU A 274 -3.85 31.82 4.52
CA LEU A 274 -3.77 30.63 5.36
C LEU A 274 -4.79 29.55 4.95
N VAL A 275 -6.03 29.91 4.63
CA VAL A 275 -7.05 28.95 4.18
C VAL A 275 -6.68 28.26 2.87
N LEU A 276 -5.87 28.88 2.02
CA LEU A 276 -5.35 28.29 0.78
C LEU A 276 -4.04 27.50 1.01
N LEU A 277 -3.17 28.00 1.90
CA LEU A 277 -1.86 27.39 2.17
C LEU A 277 -1.95 26.17 3.09
N VAL A 278 -2.87 26.14 4.05
CA VAL A 278 -3.00 25.02 4.99
C VAL A 278 -3.37 23.71 4.28
N PRO A 279 -4.32 23.66 3.33
CA PRO A 279 -4.56 22.46 2.55
C PRO A 279 -3.34 21.99 1.74
N ALA A 280 -2.52 22.92 1.23
CA ALA A 280 -1.27 22.58 0.54
C ALA A 280 -0.24 21.96 1.50
N ALA A 281 -0.08 22.56 2.69
CA ALA A 281 0.76 21.99 3.74
C ALA A 281 0.24 20.62 4.21
N ALA A 282 -1.08 20.46 4.35
CA ALA A 282 -1.69 19.21 4.78
C ALA A 282 -1.49 18.10 3.77
N THR A 283 -1.57 18.44 2.48
CA THR A 283 -1.25 17.54 1.38
C THR A 283 0.22 17.10 1.43
N TRP A 284 1.15 18.04 1.63
CA TRP A 284 2.58 17.75 1.78
C TRP A 284 2.86 16.86 2.99
N VAL A 285 2.19 17.12 4.12
CA VAL A 285 2.28 16.27 5.32
C VAL A 285 1.70 14.89 5.09
N ALA A 286 0.51 14.79 4.48
CA ALA A 286 -0.20 13.54 4.25
C ALA A 286 0.58 12.58 3.34
N LEU A 287 1.41 13.11 2.43
CA LEU A 287 2.32 12.34 1.58
C LEU A 287 3.54 11.78 2.33
N GLY A 288 3.83 12.19 3.57
CA GLY A 288 4.93 11.65 4.36
C GLY A 288 6.25 12.43 4.28
N TYR A 289 6.28 13.59 3.63
CA TYR A 289 7.50 14.42 3.57
C TYR A 289 8.10 14.81 4.93
N PRO A 290 7.33 15.11 5.99
CA PRO A 290 7.90 15.35 7.32
C PRO A 290 8.69 14.15 7.85
N ALA A 291 8.15 12.93 7.71
CA ALA A 291 8.83 11.72 8.13
C ALA A 291 10.14 11.54 7.34
N ALA A 292 10.13 11.80 6.04
CA ALA A 292 11.33 11.78 5.21
C ALA A 292 12.35 12.87 5.56
N ALA A 293 11.91 14.02 6.06
CA ALA A 293 12.80 15.08 6.53
C ALA A 293 13.45 14.71 7.87
N VAL A 294 12.67 14.15 8.80
CA VAL A 294 13.17 13.63 10.08
C VAL A 294 14.20 12.53 9.85
N ASP A 295 13.90 11.58 8.97
CA ASP A 295 14.82 10.51 8.61
C ASP A 295 16.14 11.04 8.05
N ARG A 296 16.09 11.99 7.10
CA ARG A 296 17.29 12.62 6.53
C ARG A 296 18.16 13.32 7.58
N ALA A 297 17.54 13.88 8.62
CA ALA A 297 18.27 14.51 9.71
C ALA A 297 18.93 13.49 10.66
N LEU A 298 18.30 12.33 10.87
CA LEU A 298 18.79 11.27 11.76
C LEU A 298 19.81 10.33 11.07
N HIS A 299 19.63 10.08 9.78
CA HIS A 299 20.38 9.10 9.00
C HIS A 299 20.89 9.72 7.68
N PRO A 300 21.95 10.56 7.73
CA PRO A 300 22.46 11.26 6.55
C PRO A 300 23.25 10.35 5.60
N ALA A 301 23.90 9.30 6.11
CA ALA A 301 24.71 8.39 5.31
C ALA A 301 23.83 7.41 4.52
N ARG A 302 23.97 7.40 3.19
CA ARG A 302 23.25 6.50 2.28
C ARG A 302 24.25 5.82 1.35
N THR A 303 24.06 4.54 1.15
CA THR A 303 24.79 3.74 0.18
C THR A 303 23.96 3.59 -1.08
N GLU A 304 24.59 3.77 -2.24
CA GLU A 304 24.00 3.44 -3.53
C GLU A 304 24.28 1.98 -3.85
N LEU A 305 23.24 1.23 -4.19
CA LEU A 305 23.29 -0.16 -4.57
C LEU A 305 22.84 -0.31 -6.03
N PRO A 306 23.61 -0.98 -6.90
CA PRO A 306 23.12 -1.40 -8.20
C PRO A 306 22.03 -2.46 -8.01
N GLY A 307 21.18 -2.62 -9.02
CA GLY A 307 20.16 -3.65 -8.99
C GLY A 307 19.76 -4.16 -10.36
N ILE A 308 19.14 -5.33 -10.34
CA ILE A 308 18.59 -6.02 -11.50
C ILE A 308 17.09 -6.20 -11.30
N SER A 309 16.35 -6.26 -12.40
CA SER A 309 14.93 -6.63 -12.36
C SER A 309 14.74 -8.06 -12.84
N TYR A 310 13.78 -8.74 -12.25
CA TYR A 310 13.41 -10.10 -12.64
C TYR A 310 11.90 -10.28 -12.45
N SER A 311 11.29 -11.07 -13.32
CA SER A 311 9.86 -11.29 -13.30
C SER A 311 9.48 -12.73 -13.61
N ALA A 312 8.48 -13.22 -12.88
CA ALA A 312 7.86 -14.50 -13.12
C ALA A 312 6.71 -14.31 -14.12
N GLY A 313 7.04 -14.36 -15.42
CA GLY A 313 6.09 -14.18 -16.52
C GLY A 313 5.36 -15.47 -16.92
N PHE A 314 4.55 -15.37 -17.99
CA PHE A 314 3.94 -16.54 -18.65
C PHE A 314 4.95 -17.25 -19.57
N SER A 315 5.91 -17.97 -18.98
CA SER A 315 6.90 -18.73 -19.75
C SER A 315 6.32 -20.03 -20.32
N ASP A 316 7.03 -20.63 -21.28
CA ASP A 316 6.65 -21.94 -21.83
C ASP A 316 6.63 -23.03 -20.74
N ALA A 317 7.57 -22.97 -19.80
CA ALA A 317 7.65 -23.90 -18.67
C ALA A 317 6.47 -23.75 -17.70
N LEU A 318 6.01 -22.52 -17.44
CA LEU A 318 4.82 -22.27 -16.60
C LEU A 318 3.56 -22.85 -17.25
N ASN A 319 3.40 -22.63 -18.56
CA ASN A 319 2.26 -23.15 -19.32
C ASN A 319 2.30 -24.67 -19.45
N ALA A 320 3.49 -25.26 -19.64
CA ALA A 320 3.69 -26.71 -19.68
C ALA A 320 3.47 -27.36 -18.30
N SER A 321 3.74 -26.67 -17.20
CA SER A 321 3.65 -27.28 -15.87
C SER A 321 2.28 -27.13 -15.19
N ASP A 322 1.25 -26.63 -15.88
CA ASP A 322 -0.02 -26.21 -15.23
C ASP A 322 0.22 -25.23 -14.06
N SER A 323 1.10 -24.24 -14.29
CA SER A 323 1.50 -23.22 -13.32
C SER A 323 2.22 -23.77 -12.07
N MET A 324 2.83 -24.96 -12.15
CA MET A 324 3.60 -25.56 -11.05
C MET A 324 5.09 -25.20 -11.06
N TYR A 325 5.61 -24.72 -12.18
CA TYR A 325 7.01 -24.35 -12.35
C TYR A 325 7.13 -22.93 -12.91
N SER A 326 7.51 -21.98 -12.06
CA SER A 326 7.77 -20.59 -12.46
C SER A 326 9.22 -20.40 -12.82
N THR A 327 9.50 -19.71 -13.93
CA THR A 327 10.85 -19.34 -14.38
C THR A 327 10.95 -17.81 -14.49
N TYR A 328 12.17 -17.28 -14.54
CA TYR A 328 12.40 -15.84 -14.53
C TYR A 328 13.00 -15.30 -15.82
N THR A 329 12.50 -14.14 -16.22
CA THR A 329 13.16 -13.26 -17.19
C THR A 329 13.89 -12.19 -16.40
N TRP A 330 15.13 -11.92 -16.77
CA TRP A 330 15.99 -10.98 -16.08
C TRP A 330 16.28 -9.78 -16.97
N ASN A 331 16.51 -8.64 -16.36
CA ASN A 331 16.90 -7.42 -17.05
C ASN A 331 17.81 -6.61 -16.14
N ASP A 332 19.07 -6.47 -16.58
CA ASP A 332 20.07 -5.60 -15.98
C ASP A 332 19.89 -4.18 -16.55
N GLY A 333 18.85 -3.51 -16.08
CA GLY A 333 18.66 -2.09 -16.36
C GLY A 333 19.55 -1.24 -15.46
N SER A 334 19.67 0.05 -15.76
CA SER A 334 20.34 1.03 -14.89
C SER A 334 19.55 1.32 -13.59
N PHE A 335 19.14 0.28 -12.87
CA PHE A 335 18.42 0.37 -11.61
C PHE A 335 19.38 0.68 -10.48
N ARG A 336 18.97 1.58 -9.60
CA ARG A 336 19.76 2.06 -8.47
C ARG A 336 18.89 2.24 -7.25
N LEU A 337 19.42 1.93 -6.07
CA LEU A 337 18.79 2.16 -4.78
C LEU A 337 19.76 2.88 -3.86
N HIS A 338 19.43 4.12 -3.48
CA HIS A 338 20.13 4.88 -2.45
C HIS A 338 19.41 4.73 -1.13
N ILE A 339 19.96 3.94 -0.22
CA ILE A 339 19.33 3.59 1.06
C ILE A 339 20.31 3.75 2.21
N SER A 340 19.79 4.08 3.40
CA SER A 340 20.54 4.00 4.66
C SER A 340 20.12 2.75 5.40
N LEU A 341 21.02 1.78 5.56
CA LEU A 341 20.78 0.62 6.42
C LEU A 341 21.67 0.73 7.66
N PRO A 342 21.18 0.32 8.85
CA PRO A 342 22.06 0.10 9.99
C PRO A 342 23.08 -0.99 9.63
N ASP A 343 24.20 -1.01 10.34
CA ASP A 343 25.14 -2.12 10.19
C ASP A 343 24.48 -3.40 10.74
N LEU A 344 24.28 -4.37 9.84
CA LEU A 344 23.69 -5.68 10.12
C LEU A 344 24.74 -6.79 10.01
N ALA A 345 26.00 -6.44 9.72
CA ALA A 345 27.10 -7.38 9.77
C ALA A 345 27.26 -7.92 11.21
N ASP A 346 27.78 -9.14 11.34
CA ASP A 346 28.12 -9.78 12.62
C ASP A 346 26.93 -10.16 13.54
N GLY A 347 25.71 -10.29 12.99
CA GLY A 347 24.55 -10.74 13.75
C GLY A 347 23.98 -9.68 14.70
N ALA A 348 24.39 -8.42 14.56
CA ALA A 348 23.76 -7.28 15.20
C ALA A 348 22.29 -7.20 14.75
N SER A 349 21.38 -7.65 15.61
CA SER A 349 19.98 -7.77 15.24
C SER A 349 19.15 -6.65 15.85
N VAL A 350 18.66 -5.74 15.02
CA VAL A 350 17.65 -4.75 15.41
C VAL A 350 16.26 -5.37 15.27
N LYS A 351 15.29 -4.89 16.06
CA LYS A 351 13.90 -5.34 15.92
C LYS A 351 13.27 -4.84 14.61
N GLU A 352 13.63 -3.61 14.21
CA GLU A 352 13.03 -2.91 13.09
C GLU A 352 14.06 -2.02 12.41
N ILE A 353 13.93 -1.88 11.10
CA ILE A 353 14.72 -0.96 10.28
C ILE A 353 13.74 0.05 9.71
N ARG A 354 14.03 1.35 9.83
CA ARG A 354 13.18 2.40 9.26
C ARG A 354 14.03 3.43 8.57
N GLY A 355 13.48 4.01 7.51
CA GLY A 355 14.12 5.13 6.86
C GLY A 355 13.47 5.53 5.56
N THR A 356 14.22 6.27 4.78
CA THR A 356 13.87 6.61 3.40
C THR A 356 14.94 6.17 2.42
N ALA A 357 14.49 5.77 1.24
CA ALA A 357 15.36 5.40 0.13
C ALA A 357 14.99 6.20 -1.12
N LYS A 358 15.93 6.38 -2.03
CA LYS A 358 15.63 6.82 -3.40
C LYS A 358 15.86 5.64 -4.32
N ILE A 359 14.90 5.34 -5.18
CA ILE A 359 14.98 4.24 -6.13
C ILE A 359 14.82 4.74 -7.55
N SER A 360 15.65 4.25 -8.45
CA SER A 360 15.53 4.44 -9.89
C SER A 360 15.07 3.13 -10.52
N TRP A 361 13.83 3.09 -11.02
CA TRP A 361 13.20 1.90 -11.59
C TRP A 361 12.20 2.24 -12.71
N LEU A 362 11.63 1.23 -13.36
CA LEU A 362 10.66 1.43 -14.43
C LEU A 362 9.28 1.82 -13.88
N VAL A 363 8.74 2.92 -14.42
CA VAL A 363 7.39 3.42 -14.15
C VAL A 363 6.63 3.50 -15.47
N LYS A 364 5.40 2.96 -15.50
CA LYS A 364 4.54 2.98 -16.69
C LYS A 364 3.96 4.39 -16.85
N LYS A 365 4.38 5.15 -17.86
CA LYS A 365 3.81 6.45 -18.18
C LYS A 365 2.90 6.36 -19.40
N GLU A 366 1.70 6.89 -19.28
CA GLU A 366 0.80 7.05 -20.43
C GLU A 366 1.33 8.19 -21.31
N ARG A 367 1.66 7.87 -22.57
CA ARG A 367 1.82 8.88 -23.61
C ARG A 367 0.53 8.98 -24.38
N VAL A 368 0.00 10.21 -24.44
CA VAL A 368 -1.13 10.54 -25.29
C VAL A 368 -0.62 11.43 -26.41
N THR A 369 -0.69 10.96 -27.65
CA THR A 369 -0.56 11.84 -28.81
C THR A 369 -1.94 12.15 -29.35
N SER A 370 -2.26 13.43 -29.46
CA SER A 370 -3.46 13.92 -30.12
C SER A 370 -3.12 14.39 -31.52
N SER A 371 -3.78 13.83 -32.54
CA SER A 371 -3.77 14.35 -33.90
C SER A 371 -5.21 14.59 -34.36
N GLY A 372 -5.64 15.85 -34.38
CA GLY A 372 -7.03 16.20 -34.64
C GLY A 372 -7.99 15.64 -33.58
N SER A 373 -8.99 14.87 -34.01
CA SER A 373 -9.97 14.18 -33.15
C SER A 373 -9.53 12.78 -32.69
N HIS A 374 -8.36 12.30 -33.12
CA HIS A 374 -7.84 11.00 -32.70
C HIS A 374 -6.87 11.14 -31.53
N HIS A 375 -7.16 10.39 -30.46
CA HIS A 375 -6.28 10.20 -29.32
C HIS A 375 -5.72 8.79 -29.38
N THR A 376 -4.41 8.66 -29.44
CA THR A 376 -3.72 7.38 -29.26
C THR A 376 -3.04 7.44 -27.91
N SER A 377 -3.41 6.54 -27.00
CA SER A 377 -2.71 6.35 -25.74
C SER A 377 -2.00 5.02 -25.70
N TRP A 378 -0.76 5.04 -25.23
CA TRP A 378 0.00 3.83 -24.93
C TRP A 378 0.82 4.03 -23.67
N ASN A 379 1.17 2.93 -23.02
CA ASN A 379 2.04 2.94 -21.85
C ASN A 379 3.48 2.73 -22.30
N GLU A 380 4.38 3.60 -21.83
CA GLU A 380 5.82 3.47 -22.02
C GLU A 380 6.48 3.24 -20.66
N ASP A 381 7.39 2.28 -20.57
CA ASP A 381 8.21 2.08 -19.38
C ASP A 381 9.34 3.12 -19.37
N VAL A 382 9.29 4.05 -18.42
CA VAL A 382 10.28 5.11 -18.27
C VAL A 382 11.04 4.91 -16.97
N LEU A 383 12.37 4.98 -17.03
CA LEU A 383 13.21 4.98 -15.83
C LEU A 383 12.98 6.29 -15.05
N GLN A 384 12.52 6.18 -13.80
CA GLN A 384 12.23 7.32 -12.96
C GLN A 384 12.76 7.11 -11.54
N GLU A 385 13.32 8.17 -10.96
CA GLU A 385 13.70 8.22 -9.54
C GLU A 385 12.46 8.54 -8.68
N GLN A 386 12.18 7.70 -7.69
CA GLN A 386 11.12 7.88 -6.69
C GLN A 386 11.69 7.78 -5.28
N THR A 387 11.09 8.51 -4.33
CA THR A 387 11.46 8.41 -2.90
C THR A 387 10.54 7.42 -2.21
N ILE A 388 11.11 6.51 -1.43
CA ILE A 388 10.41 5.50 -0.64
C ILE A 388 10.56 5.85 0.85
N LEU A 389 9.45 5.74 1.59
CA LEU A 389 9.45 5.59 3.05
C LEU A 389 9.29 4.11 3.38
N TYR A 390 10.11 3.59 4.27
CA TYR A 390 10.01 2.21 4.71
C TYR A 390 10.18 2.06 6.23
N ARG A 391 9.49 1.04 6.75
CA ARG A 391 9.66 0.45 8.07
C ARG A 391 9.56 -1.05 7.89
N LEU A 392 10.66 -1.75 8.13
CA LEU A 392 10.79 -3.19 7.97
C LEU A 392 10.88 -3.83 9.35
N VAL A 393 10.09 -4.86 9.56
CA VAL A 393 10.04 -5.61 10.82
C VAL A 393 10.79 -6.92 10.65
N ARG A 394 11.61 -7.27 11.65
CA ARG A 394 12.34 -8.53 11.68
C ARG A 394 11.36 -9.70 11.78
N THR A 395 11.49 -10.64 10.84
CA THR A 395 10.68 -11.85 10.73
C THR A 395 11.60 -13.06 10.67
N ARG A 396 11.14 -14.20 11.20
CA ARG A 396 11.90 -15.45 11.21
C ARG A 396 11.57 -16.26 9.96
N SER A 397 12.59 -16.81 9.33
CA SER A 397 12.49 -17.74 8.21
C SER A 397 12.26 -19.18 8.69
N GLU A 398 12.00 -20.10 7.75
CA GLU A 398 11.73 -21.52 8.04
C GLU A 398 12.91 -22.23 8.71
N ASP A 399 14.14 -21.96 8.28
CA ASP A 399 15.37 -22.52 8.88
C ASP A 399 15.76 -21.85 10.22
N GLY A 400 14.98 -20.86 10.65
CA GLY A 400 15.21 -20.10 11.87
C GLY A 400 16.11 -18.88 11.71
N SER A 401 16.65 -18.62 10.51
CA SER A 401 17.30 -17.35 10.15
C SER A 401 16.30 -16.19 10.23
N PHE A 402 16.77 -14.96 10.02
CA PHE A 402 15.90 -13.79 10.04
C PHE A 402 16.09 -12.94 8.80
N TYR A 403 15.02 -12.26 8.41
CA TYR A 403 15.01 -11.23 7.38
C TYR A 403 14.09 -10.10 7.84
N TYR A 404 14.17 -8.95 7.16
CA TYR A 404 13.32 -7.80 7.45
C TYR A 404 12.32 -7.63 6.32
N THR A 405 11.06 -7.34 6.65
CA THR A 405 10.00 -7.19 5.65
C THR A 405 9.05 -6.06 5.98
N SER A 406 8.56 -5.38 4.93
CA SER A 406 7.50 -4.39 5.03
C SER A 406 6.12 -5.01 5.29
N ARG A 407 5.93 -6.33 5.14
CA ARG A 407 4.65 -7.01 5.42
C ARG A 407 4.22 -6.87 6.87
N GLY A 408 5.15 -7.01 7.81
CA GLY A 408 4.93 -6.68 9.22
C GLY A 408 5.06 -5.19 9.53
N GLY A 409 5.45 -4.36 8.57
CA GLY A 409 5.75 -2.95 8.74
C GLY A 409 5.01 -2.07 7.72
N THR A 410 5.76 -1.28 6.95
CA THR A 410 5.22 -0.41 5.90
C THR A 410 6.27 -0.11 4.84
N ALA A 411 5.86 -0.01 3.57
CA ALA A 411 6.66 0.58 2.51
C ALA A 411 5.75 1.38 1.58
N ALA A 412 6.15 2.61 1.23
CA ALA A 412 5.32 3.53 0.43
C ALA A 412 6.16 4.51 -0.38
N VAL A 413 5.68 4.89 -1.57
CA VAL A 413 6.32 5.90 -2.42
C VAL A 413 5.81 7.26 -1.97
N ILE A 414 6.73 8.17 -1.69
CA ILE A 414 6.46 9.59 -1.42
C ILE A 414 6.66 10.34 -2.73
N GLU A 415 5.56 10.66 -3.43
CA GLU A 415 5.61 11.46 -4.65
C GLU A 415 4.46 12.47 -4.74
N LEU A 416 4.79 13.70 -5.16
CA LEU A 416 3.82 14.73 -5.51
C LEU A 416 3.34 14.47 -6.95
N GLY A 417 2.30 13.67 -7.09
CA GLY A 417 1.67 13.36 -8.37
C GLY A 417 2.23 12.09 -8.98
N SER A 418 1.54 10.97 -8.76
CA SER A 418 1.81 9.75 -9.51
C SER A 418 1.21 9.90 -10.91
N ALA A 419 2.04 9.80 -11.94
CA ALA A 419 1.56 9.64 -13.33
C ALA A 419 0.88 8.26 -13.54
N ASP A 420 1.01 7.36 -12.58
CA ASP A 420 0.37 6.05 -12.60
C ASP A 420 -1.15 6.21 -12.43
N LYS A 421 -1.89 5.81 -13.47
CA LYS A 421 -3.37 5.78 -13.49
C LYS A 421 -3.93 4.89 -12.39
N GLU A 422 -3.18 3.87 -11.98
CA GLU A 422 -3.54 2.94 -10.92
C GLU A 422 -2.65 3.16 -9.68
N PRO A 423 -3.24 3.13 -8.47
CA PRO A 423 -2.46 3.17 -7.25
C PRO A 423 -1.55 1.94 -7.20
N MET A 424 -0.24 2.17 -7.14
CA MET A 424 0.74 1.10 -7.00
C MET A 424 1.05 0.85 -5.51
N ARG A 425 1.22 -0.42 -5.16
CA ARG A 425 1.82 -0.85 -3.90
C ARG A 425 3.16 -1.49 -4.20
N PHE A 426 3.98 -1.56 -3.17
CA PHE A 426 5.15 -2.41 -3.21
C PHE A 426 5.45 -2.95 -1.84
N GLU A 427 6.11 -4.10 -1.85
CA GLU A 427 6.64 -4.75 -0.67
C GLU A 427 8.17 -4.70 -0.78
N MET A 428 8.84 -4.61 0.37
CA MET A 428 10.28 -4.54 0.49
C MET A 428 10.76 -5.59 1.47
N THR A 429 11.81 -6.32 1.11
CA THR A 429 12.55 -7.18 2.06
C THR A 429 14.04 -6.90 2.02
N VAL A 430 14.68 -7.16 3.15
CA VAL A 430 16.13 -7.05 3.34
C VAL A 430 16.61 -8.33 4.02
N SER A 431 17.64 -8.96 3.47
CA SER A 431 18.24 -10.16 4.08
C SER A 431 18.78 -9.88 5.48
N GLY A 432 18.92 -10.91 6.30
CA GLY A 432 19.37 -10.75 7.70
C GLY A 432 20.73 -10.07 7.85
N ASP A 433 21.61 -10.23 6.87
CA ASP A 433 22.94 -9.62 6.78
C ASP A 433 22.95 -8.25 6.07
N GLY A 434 21.80 -7.74 5.62
CA GLY A 434 21.66 -6.46 4.96
C GLY A 434 22.19 -6.39 3.52
N LYS A 435 22.74 -7.48 2.98
CA LYS A 435 23.40 -7.47 1.66
C LYS A 435 22.42 -7.44 0.49
N ASN A 436 21.27 -8.10 0.64
CA ASN A 436 20.30 -8.26 -0.42
C ASN A 436 19.02 -7.51 -0.07
N ILE A 437 18.61 -6.63 -0.98
CA ILE A 437 17.38 -5.86 -0.84
C ILE A 437 16.49 -6.17 -2.03
N PHE A 438 15.26 -6.59 -1.75
CA PHE A 438 14.31 -6.97 -2.77
C PHE A 438 13.07 -6.09 -2.68
N LEU A 439 12.53 -5.73 -3.85
CA LEU A 439 11.36 -4.89 -3.97
C LEU A 439 10.39 -5.49 -4.99
N LEU A 440 9.15 -5.72 -4.59
CA LEU A 440 8.07 -6.18 -5.47
C LEU A 440 7.10 -5.02 -5.69
N LYS A 441 6.97 -4.55 -6.92
CA LYS A 441 6.00 -3.52 -7.33
C LYS A 441 4.79 -4.18 -7.99
N TYR A 442 3.58 -3.79 -7.57
CA TYR A 442 2.32 -4.36 -8.05
C TYR A 442 1.13 -3.39 -7.89
N PRO A 443 0.07 -3.50 -8.70
CA PRO A 443 -1.15 -2.69 -8.52
C PRO A 443 -1.84 -2.96 -7.18
N ALA A 444 -2.30 -1.91 -6.50
CA ALA A 444 -2.86 -2.00 -5.15
C ALA A 444 -4.15 -2.84 -5.04
N GLN A 445 -4.79 -3.14 -6.17
CA GLN A 445 -5.99 -3.99 -6.24
C GLN A 445 -5.68 -5.48 -6.12
N PHE A 446 -4.42 -5.88 -6.31
CA PHE A 446 -4.01 -7.27 -6.15
C PHE A 446 -3.42 -7.53 -4.77
N ASP A 447 -3.64 -8.74 -4.29
CA ASP A 447 -2.91 -9.27 -3.15
C ASP A 447 -1.56 -9.84 -3.62
N ALA A 448 -0.49 -9.47 -2.91
CA ALA A 448 0.85 -9.96 -3.20
C ALA A 448 1.15 -11.30 -2.51
N GLU A 449 0.38 -11.71 -1.50
CA GLU A 449 0.62 -12.95 -0.77
C GLU A 449 0.71 -14.19 -1.68
N PRO A 450 -0.17 -14.39 -2.67
CA PRO A 450 -0.13 -15.57 -3.54
C PRO A 450 1.11 -15.65 -4.44
N VAL A 451 1.76 -14.51 -4.71
CA VAL A 451 2.87 -14.39 -5.67
C VAL A 451 4.21 -14.09 -5.01
N SER A 452 4.24 -13.76 -3.72
CA SER A 452 5.47 -13.37 -3.03
C SER A 452 5.84 -14.41 -1.99
N ARG A 453 7.03 -15.01 -2.19
CA ARG A 453 7.63 -16.00 -1.30
C ARG A 453 9.05 -15.60 -0.96
N ILE A 454 9.44 -15.91 0.25
CA ILE A 454 10.81 -15.77 0.72
C ILE A 454 11.39 -17.18 0.84
N ALA A 455 12.62 -17.38 0.37
CA ALA A 455 13.32 -18.64 0.48
C ALA A 455 13.40 -19.09 1.95
N GLY A 456 13.46 -20.40 2.20
CA GLY A 456 13.50 -20.97 3.56
C GLY A 456 14.65 -20.44 4.44
N ASN A 457 15.71 -19.91 3.83
CA ASN A 457 16.85 -19.26 4.49
C ASN A 457 16.71 -17.74 4.70
N GLY A 458 15.60 -17.12 4.31
CA GLY A 458 15.36 -15.68 4.46
C GLY A 458 16.22 -14.78 3.57
N ARG A 459 17.11 -15.35 2.75
CA ARG A 459 18.13 -14.59 1.99
C ARG A 459 17.59 -14.06 0.67
N TYR A 460 16.68 -14.79 0.03
CA TYR A 460 16.18 -14.47 -1.32
C TYR A 460 14.67 -14.30 -1.35
N TRP A 461 14.21 -13.36 -2.17
CA TRP A 461 12.80 -13.25 -2.54
C TRP A 461 12.55 -13.97 -3.87
N THR A 462 11.76 -15.03 -3.83
CA THR A 462 11.45 -15.89 -4.97
C THR A 462 9.97 -15.73 -5.37
N PRO A 463 9.60 -14.68 -6.12
CA PRO A 463 8.22 -14.47 -6.56
C PRO A 463 7.74 -15.61 -7.45
N GLN A 464 6.44 -15.89 -7.42
CA GLN A 464 5.78 -16.81 -8.34
C GLN A 464 4.98 -16.05 -9.39
N ALA A 465 4.76 -16.70 -10.54
CA ALA A 465 3.94 -16.11 -11.58
C ALA A 465 2.49 -15.96 -11.10
N SER A 466 1.92 -14.76 -11.27
CA SER A 466 0.48 -14.58 -11.07
C SER A 466 -0.29 -15.37 -12.11
N ARG A 467 -1.22 -16.21 -11.65
CA ARG A 467 -2.10 -16.99 -12.53
C ARG A 467 -3.05 -16.13 -13.37
N ILE A 468 -3.24 -14.88 -12.97
CA ILE A 468 -4.19 -13.95 -13.61
C ILE A 468 -3.42 -12.90 -14.41
N ASN A 469 -2.47 -12.19 -13.80
CA ASN A 469 -1.80 -11.03 -14.41
C ASN A 469 -0.29 -11.01 -14.10
N ALA A 470 0.47 -11.96 -14.65
CA ALA A 470 1.91 -12.07 -14.41
C ALA A 470 2.69 -10.78 -14.77
N GLY A 471 2.28 -10.07 -15.82
CA GLY A 471 2.96 -8.87 -16.31
C GLY A 471 2.84 -7.62 -15.43
N ASP A 472 1.98 -7.64 -14.41
CA ASP A 472 1.79 -6.51 -13.50
C ASP A 472 2.67 -6.57 -12.25
N PHE A 473 3.30 -7.71 -11.99
CA PHE A 473 4.23 -7.90 -10.88
C PHE A 473 5.66 -7.74 -11.37
N ARG A 474 6.39 -6.79 -10.80
CA ARG A 474 7.81 -6.55 -11.13
C ARG A 474 8.66 -6.64 -9.88
N SER A 475 9.67 -7.49 -9.92
CA SER A 475 10.60 -7.66 -8.82
C SER A 475 11.94 -7.04 -9.18
N TYR A 476 12.57 -6.46 -8.18
CA TYR A 476 13.88 -5.83 -8.26
C TYR A 476 14.75 -6.37 -7.13
N TRP A 477 16.01 -6.63 -7.43
CA TRP A 477 17.01 -7.05 -6.46
C TRP A 477 18.19 -6.08 -6.51
N PHE A 478 18.50 -5.48 -5.38
CA PHE A 478 19.61 -4.56 -5.18
C PHE A 478 20.63 -5.19 -4.23
N SER A 479 21.91 -5.15 -4.63
CA SER A 479 23.04 -5.65 -3.85
C SER A 479 24.31 -4.88 -4.23
N ALA A 480 25.23 -4.70 -3.29
CA ALA A 480 26.54 -4.11 -3.59
C ALA A 480 27.41 -5.05 -4.44
N HIS A 481 27.21 -6.36 -4.28
CA HIS A 481 27.91 -7.41 -5.01
C HIS A 481 26.90 -8.47 -5.43
N THR A 482 26.69 -8.61 -6.73
CA THR A 482 25.87 -9.68 -7.30
C THR A 482 26.80 -10.62 -8.03
N SER A 483 26.78 -11.91 -7.66
CA SER A 483 27.56 -12.96 -8.32
C SER A 483 26.65 -13.92 -9.09
N LYS A 484 27.23 -14.70 -10.03
CA LYS A 484 26.48 -15.72 -10.75
C LYS A 484 26.00 -16.80 -9.79
N GLU A 485 26.83 -17.12 -8.82
CA GLU A 485 26.55 -18.08 -7.75
C GLU A 485 25.33 -17.65 -6.93
N ASP A 486 25.20 -16.37 -6.59
CA ASP A 486 24.02 -15.87 -5.87
C ASP A 486 22.72 -16.03 -6.67
N VAL A 487 22.77 -15.82 -7.99
CA VAL A 487 21.62 -16.00 -8.88
C VAL A 487 21.22 -17.48 -8.97
N LEU A 488 22.20 -18.37 -9.13
CA LEU A 488 21.94 -19.82 -9.19
C LEU A 488 21.43 -20.35 -7.84
N GLU A 489 21.97 -19.87 -6.71
CA GLU A 489 21.47 -20.20 -5.36
C GLU A 489 20.00 -19.74 -5.19
N MET A 490 19.67 -18.54 -5.67
CA MET A 490 18.29 -18.03 -5.66
C MET A 490 17.35 -18.91 -6.49
N LEU A 491 17.78 -19.35 -7.68
CA LEU A 491 16.97 -20.22 -8.55
C LEU A 491 16.77 -21.61 -7.96
N ALA A 492 17.80 -22.20 -7.36
CA ALA A 492 17.68 -23.45 -6.62
C ALA A 492 16.71 -23.32 -5.44
N ALA A 493 16.79 -22.22 -4.68
CA ALA A 493 15.87 -21.94 -3.57
C ALA A 493 14.41 -21.77 -4.04
N LYS A 494 14.20 -21.10 -5.19
CA LYS A 494 12.87 -21.02 -5.85
C LYS A 494 12.34 -22.41 -6.19
N ASN A 495 13.21 -23.26 -6.73
CA ASN A 495 12.84 -24.57 -7.25
C ASN A 495 12.54 -25.61 -6.18
N HIS A 496 13.02 -25.42 -4.95
CA HIS A 496 12.63 -26.23 -3.80
C HIS A 496 11.10 -26.38 -3.68
N TYR A 497 10.35 -25.33 -4.01
CA TYR A 497 8.89 -25.32 -3.95
C TYR A 497 8.20 -25.53 -5.32
N SER A 498 8.97 -25.79 -6.38
CA SER A 498 8.44 -26.03 -7.71
C SER A 498 8.26 -27.53 -7.96
N SER A 499 7.32 -27.87 -8.84
CA SER A 499 7.12 -29.25 -9.27
C SER A 499 7.04 -29.38 -10.78
N ILE A 500 7.43 -30.56 -11.26
CA ILE A 500 7.27 -30.91 -12.66
C ILE A 500 5.81 -31.25 -12.90
N GLY A 501 5.14 -30.45 -13.71
CA GLY A 501 3.76 -30.68 -14.11
C GLY A 501 3.65 -31.79 -15.16
N PRO A 502 2.45 -32.35 -15.36
CA PRO A 502 2.25 -33.49 -16.25
C PRO A 502 2.34 -33.16 -17.74
N LYS A 503 2.15 -31.88 -18.14
CA LYS A 503 2.16 -31.53 -19.57
C LYS A 503 3.58 -31.21 -20.03
N ARG A 504 3.94 -31.73 -21.21
CA ARG A 504 5.20 -31.44 -21.91
C ARG A 504 6.43 -31.31 -20.98
N PRO A 505 6.74 -32.34 -20.16
CA PRO A 505 7.82 -32.28 -19.16
C PRO A 505 9.21 -32.02 -19.78
N PHE A 506 9.38 -32.26 -21.08
CA PHE A 506 10.60 -31.92 -21.83
C PHE A 506 10.86 -30.39 -21.95
N ILE A 507 9.81 -29.55 -21.98
CA ILE A 507 9.96 -28.08 -21.93
C ILE A 507 10.44 -27.64 -20.54
N GLN A 508 9.90 -28.29 -19.51
CA GLN A 508 10.28 -28.03 -18.12
C GLN A 508 11.73 -28.49 -17.87
N LEU A 509 12.16 -29.61 -18.45
CA LEU A 509 13.56 -30.04 -18.45
C LEU A 509 14.48 -29.03 -19.14
N ALA A 510 14.09 -28.50 -20.31
CA ALA A 510 14.87 -27.46 -20.99
C ALA A 510 15.07 -26.20 -20.12
N ALA A 511 14.03 -25.77 -19.42
CA ALA A 511 14.11 -24.67 -18.46
C ALA A 511 15.00 -25.01 -17.26
N ALA A 512 14.89 -26.21 -16.69
CA ALA A 512 15.71 -26.64 -15.55
C ALA A 512 17.20 -26.74 -15.91
N LEU A 513 17.52 -27.20 -17.12
CA LEU A 513 18.88 -27.20 -17.67
C LEU A 513 19.43 -25.77 -17.74
N GLN A 514 18.65 -24.83 -18.28
CA GLN A 514 19.03 -23.42 -18.39
C GLN A 514 19.18 -22.74 -17.02
N GLU A 515 18.34 -23.07 -16.04
CA GLU A 515 18.44 -22.58 -14.66
C GLU A 515 19.62 -23.20 -13.89
N ALA A 516 20.33 -24.16 -14.47
CA ALA A 516 21.44 -24.91 -13.88
C ALA A 516 21.09 -25.57 -12.53
N ASP A 517 19.84 -26.02 -12.35
CA ASP A 517 19.37 -26.69 -11.14
C ASP A 517 19.27 -28.20 -11.36
N GLY A 518 20.30 -28.92 -10.90
CA GLY A 518 20.37 -30.37 -11.00
C GLY A 518 19.25 -31.13 -10.28
N THR A 519 18.65 -30.54 -9.25
CA THR A 519 17.50 -31.15 -8.54
C THR A 519 16.30 -31.23 -9.47
N MET A 520 15.99 -30.13 -10.15
CA MET A 520 14.88 -30.07 -11.09
C MET A 520 15.14 -30.87 -12.37
N VAL A 521 16.40 -30.90 -12.85
CA VAL A 521 16.81 -31.76 -13.97
C VAL A 521 16.52 -33.24 -13.64
N ASN A 522 16.99 -33.72 -12.49
CA ASN A 522 16.75 -35.10 -12.07
C ASN A 522 15.26 -35.40 -11.88
N LYS A 523 14.51 -34.50 -11.24
CA LYS A 523 13.06 -34.63 -11.06
C LYS A 523 12.33 -34.71 -12.41
N ALA A 524 12.73 -33.91 -13.40
CA ALA A 524 12.15 -33.92 -14.73
C ALA A 524 12.48 -35.22 -15.48
N LEU A 525 13.74 -35.66 -15.49
CA LEU A 525 14.16 -36.91 -16.12
C LEU A 525 13.43 -38.13 -15.52
N GLN A 526 13.33 -38.19 -14.19
CA GLN A 526 12.60 -39.24 -13.48
C GLN A 526 11.10 -39.22 -13.81
N THR A 527 10.48 -38.04 -13.85
CA THR A 527 9.05 -37.90 -14.22
C THR A 527 8.80 -38.37 -15.64
N ILE A 528 9.71 -38.05 -16.57
CA ILE A 528 9.64 -38.49 -17.97
C ILE A 528 9.75 -40.02 -18.07
N ALA A 529 10.73 -40.61 -17.38
CA ALA A 529 10.91 -42.07 -17.36
C ALA A 529 9.72 -42.79 -16.72
N ALA A 530 9.19 -42.26 -15.61
CA ALA A 530 8.03 -42.82 -14.91
C ALA A 530 6.76 -42.82 -15.76
N ASN A 531 6.65 -41.89 -16.72
CA ASN A 531 5.55 -41.83 -17.69
C ASN A 531 5.76 -42.78 -18.90
N GLY A 532 6.77 -43.65 -18.88
CA GLY A 532 6.97 -44.70 -19.87
C GLY A 532 7.89 -44.34 -21.04
N ALA A 533 8.50 -43.16 -21.05
CA ALA A 533 9.45 -42.76 -22.08
C ALA A 533 10.84 -43.37 -21.84
N ILE A 534 11.52 -43.77 -22.91
CA ILE A 534 12.93 -44.20 -22.85
C ILE A 534 13.81 -42.95 -22.74
N VAL A 535 14.53 -42.80 -21.64
CA VAL A 535 15.43 -41.65 -21.39
C VAL A 535 16.88 -42.06 -21.60
N THR A 536 17.59 -41.32 -22.45
CA THR A 536 19.04 -41.41 -22.65
C THR A 536 19.70 -40.12 -22.17
N ALA A 537 20.22 -40.14 -20.94
CA ALA A 537 20.94 -39.03 -20.32
C ALA A 537 21.99 -39.59 -19.34
N PRO A 538 23.04 -38.82 -18.98
CA PRO A 538 23.97 -39.23 -17.94
C PRO A 538 23.26 -39.48 -16.60
N ASP A 539 23.64 -40.56 -15.91
CA ASP A 539 23.13 -40.90 -14.58
C ASP A 539 23.90 -40.13 -13.49
N TRP A 540 23.76 -38.80 -13.52
CA TRP A 540 24.43 -37.90 -12.60
C TRP A 540 23.52 -37.54 -11.42
N ASN A 541 24.14 -37.38 -10.24
CA ASN A 541 23.43 -36.86 -9.09
C ASN A 541 23.17 -35.34 -9.23
N GLU A 542 22.33 -34.80 -8.35
CA GLU A 542 21.89 -33.40 -8.38
C GLU A 542 23.07 -32.42 -8.35
N LYS A 543 24.08 -32.70 -7.53
CA LYS A 543 25.27 -31.85 -7.41
C LYS A 543 26.10 -31.87 -8.69
N THR A 544 26.36 -33.04 -9.26
CA THR A 544 27.14 -33.19 -10.49
C THR A 544 26.45 -32.46 -11.65
N TRP A 545 25.11 -32.53 -11.75
CA TRP A 545 24.35 -31.73 -12.71
C TRP A 545 24.54 -30.23 -12.50
N SER A 546 24.33 -29.73 -11.29
CA SER A 546 24.47 -28.30 -10.99
C SER A 546 25.90 -27.80 -11.27
N ASP A 547 26.92 -28.53 -10.83
CA ASP A 547 28.33 -28.17 -11.04
C ASP A 547 28.68 -28.12 -12.54
N TYR A 548 28.21 -29.11 -13.31
CA TYR A 548 28.42 -29.15 -14.76
C TYR A 548 27.73 -27.97 -15.47
N LEU A 549 26.44 -27.76 -15.20
CA LEU A 549 25.63 -26.73 -15.86
C LEU A 549 26.09 -25.31 -15.46
N ALA A 550 26.45 -25.09 -14.20
CA ALA A 550 27.08 -23.85 -13.75
C ALA A 550 28.43 -23.62 -14.45
N GLY A 551 29.21 -24.69 -14.65
CA GLY A 551 30.46 -24.66 -15.42
C GLY A 551 30.29 -24.21 -16.88
N LEU A 552 29.13 -24.44 -17.49
CA LEU A 552 28.83 -23.94 -18.85
C LEU A 552 28.72 -22.40 -18.90
N TYR A 553 28.48 -21.73 -17.77
CA TYR A 553 28.48 -20.27 -17.65
C TYR A 553 29.82 -19.66 -17.23
N ALA A 554 30.83 -20.47 -16.91
CA ALA A 554 32.07 -19.98 -16.32
C ALA A 554 32.78 -18.91 -17.18
N SER A 555 32.74 -19.05 -18.52
CA SER A 555 33.42 -18.16 -19.45
C SER A 555 32.63 -16.91 -19.87
N SER A 556 31.36 -16.76 -19.46
CA SER A 556 30.60 -15.56 -19.81
C SER A 556 30.94 -14.40 -18.89
N ASP A 557 30.69 -13.18 -19.34
CA ASP A 557 30.51 -12.05 -18.43
C ASP A 557 29.12 -12.11 -17.77
N TRP A 558 28.80 -11.08 -16.98
CA TRP A 558 27.52 -10.95 -16.30
C TRP A 558 26.36 -10.77 -17.28
N ASP A 559 26.52 -9.90 -18.28
CA ASP A 559 25.49 -9.62 -19.28
C ASP A 559 25.13 -10.88 -20.09
N GLY A 560 26.15 -11.59 -20.57
CA GLY A 560 25.96 -12.87 -21.26
C GLY A 560 25.34 -13.94 -20.37
N PHE A 561 25.68 -13.99 -19.08
CA PHE A 561 25.05 -14.92 -18.14
C PHE A 561 23.54 -14.63 -17.98
N ILE A 562 23.18 -13.38 -17.71
CA ILE A 562 21.79 -12.94 -17.50
C ILE A 562 20.95 -13.07 -18.77
N GLU A 563 21.52 -12.78 -19.95
CA GLU A 563 20.84 -12.95 -21.24
C GLU A 563 20.44 -14.40 -21.49
N HIS A 564 21.37 -15.34 -21.31
CA HIS A 564 21.11 -16.76 -21.52
C HIS A 564 20.10 -17.28 -20.49
N LEU A 565 20.28 -16.92 -19.21
CA LEU A 565 19.38 -17.35 -18.13
C LEU A 565 17.93 -16.88 -18.35
N SER A 566 17.75 -15.68 -18.91
CA SER A 566 16.44 -15.11 -19.25
C SER A 566 15.64 -15.92 -20.27
N ARG A 567 16.28 -16.82 -21.04
CA ARG A 567 15.58 -17.72 -21.96
C ARG A 567 14.62 -18.66 -21.24
N ALA A 568 14.92 -19.07 -20.00
CA ALA A 568 14.03 -19.90 -19.20
C ALA A 568 12.68 -19.21 -18.92
N GLY A 569 12.69 -17.89 -18.73
CA GLY A 569 11.52 -17.06 -18.48
C GLY A 569 10.77 -16.60 -19.73
N ALA A 570 11.32 -16.79 -20.92
CA ALA A 570 10.76 -16.27 -22.16
C ALA A 570 9.54 -17.09 -22.64
N TYR A 571 8.57 -16.38 -23.22
CA TYR A 571 7.53 -17.00 -24.05
C TYR A 571 8.16 -17.40 -25.40
N ASN A 572 7.93 -18.63 -25.86
CA ASN A 572 8.65 -19.24 -26.99
C ASN A 572 10.17 -19.33 -26.78
N GLY A 573 10.63 -19.49 -25.53
CA GLY A 573 12.03 -19.68 -25.19
C GLY A 573 12.61 -20.98 -25.75
N TYR A 574 11.77 -22.01 -25.91
CA TYR A 574 12.17 -23.36 -26.32
C TYR A 574 11.28 -23.89 -27.45
N LEU A 575 11.34 -23.25 -28.62
CA LEU A 575 10.59 -23.71 -29.79
C LEU A 575 11.16 -25.05 -30.29
N PRO A 576 10.34 -26.12 -30.37
CA PRO A 576 10.78 -27.40 -30.90
C PRO A 576 10.96 -27.32 -32.42
N GLN A 577 12.10 -27.77 -32.91
CA GLN A 577 12.38 -27.94 -34.32
C GLN A 577 12.09 -29.39 -34.73
N GLN A 578 11.22 -29.59 -35.73
CA GLN A 578 10.96 -30.93 -36.25
C GLN A 578 12.19 -31.44 -37.04
N LEU A 579 12.68 -32.63 -36.68
CA LEU A 579 13.91 -33.20 -37.27
C LEU A 579 13.66 -33.90 -38.61
N LYS A 580 12.44 -34.40 -38.83
CA LYS A 580 12.01 -35.02 -40.10
C LYS A 580 10.58 -34.59 -40.44
N PRO A 581 10.33 -33.87 -41.54
CA PRO A 581 8.97 -33.63 -41.99
C PRO A 581 8.33 -34.94 -42.46
N PRO A 582 7.06 -35.23 -42.10
CA PRO A 582 6.39 -36.44 -42.56
C PRO A 582 6.29 -36.47 -44.10
N PRO A 583 6.33 -37.64 -44.73
CA PRO A 583 6.05 -37.77 -46.16
C PRO A 583 4.64 -37.22 -46.45
N ALA A 584 4.49 -36.46 -47.54
CA ALA A 584 3.19 -35.93 -47.96
C ALA A 584 2.16 -37.08 -48.04
N ASN A 585 1.01 -36.91 -47.40
CA ASN A 585 -0.11 -37.86 -47.32
C ASN A 585 0.05 -39.10 -46.42
N THR A 586 0.99 -39.12 -45.47
CA THR A 586 1.09 -40.20 -44.47
C THR A 586 1.12 -39.63 -43.06
N LYS A 587 0.24 -40.09 -42.16
CA LYS A 587 0.39 -39.82 -40.72
C LYS A 587 1.60 -40.63 -40.22
N PRO A 588 2.67 -39.99 -39.72
CA PRO A 588 3.81 -40.72 -39.21
C PRO A 588 3.43 -41.49 -37.94
N ALA A 589 4.03 -42.68 -37.74
CA ALA A 589 3.85 -43.46 -36.51
C ALA A 589 4.49 -42.78 -35.29
N SER A 590 5.49 -41.92 -35.54
CA SER A 590 6.16 -41.10 -34.52
C SER A 590 6.73 -39.84 -35.15
N GLU A 591 6.72 -38.74 -34.40
CA GLU A 591 7.30 -37.46 -34.80
C GLU A 591 8.52 -37.15 -33.94
N SER A 592 9.64 -36.78 -34.58
CA SER A 592 10.90 -36.47 -33.88
C SER A 592 11.17 -34.96 -33.89
N TYR A 593 11.53 -34.44 -32.73
CA TYR A 593 11.74 -33.02 -32.47
C TYR A 593 13.05 -32.78 -31.73
N ARG A 594 13.58 -31.56 -31.85
CA ARG A 594 14.75 -31.08 -31.12
C ARG A 594 14.46 -29.74 -30.44
N ILE A 595 14.78 -29.65 -29.16
CA ILE A 595 14.90 -28.39 -28.43
C ILE A 595 16.37 -28.09 -28.24
N THR A 596 16.75 -26.84 -28.48
CA THR A 596 18.11 -26.36 -28.24
C THR A 596 18.10 -25.49 -26.99
N VAL A 597 18.92 -25.84 -26.00
CA VAL A 597 19.12 -25.06 -24.77
C VAL A 597 20.47 -24.32 -24.90
N PRO A 598 20.46 -23.00 -25.13
CA PRO A 598 21.68 -22.25 -25.40
C PRO A 598 22.45 -21.90 -24.13
N PHE A 599 23.77 -22.10 -24.19
CA PHE A 599 24.75 -21.62 -23.22
C PHE A 599 25.80 -20.76 -23.94
N PRO A 600 26.61 -19.98 -23.21
CA PRO A 600 27.69 -19.19 -23.79
C PRO A 600 28.66 -20.04 -24.63
N GLY A 601 28.55 -19.96 -25.95
CA GLY A 601 29.39 -20.71 -26.90
C GLY A 601 29.15 -22.23 -26.93
N LYS A 602 28.12 -22.75 -26.25
CA LYS A 602 27.81 -24.18 -26.13
C LYS A 602 26.31 -24.41 -26.22
N LEU A 603 25.89 -25.59 -26.67
CA LEU A 603 24.48 -25.95 -26.77
C LEU A 603 24.25 -27.30 -26.07
N VAL A 604 23.18 -27.40 -25.30
CA VAL A 604 22.63 -28.69 -24.86
C VAL A 604 21.46 -29.00 -25.78
N LEU A 605 21.47 -30.18 -26.41
CA LEU A 605 20.42 -30.62 -27.33
C LEU A 605 19.52 -31.62 -26.63
N LEU A 606 18.22 -31.40 -26.74
CA LEU A 606 17.18 -32.29 -26.24
C LEU A 606 16.39 -32.81 -27.44
N ASP A 607 16.67 -34.06 -27.81
CA ASP A 607 15.96 -34.77 -28.87
C ASP A 607 14.85 -35.61 -28.27
N TYR A 608 13.64 -35.50 -28.81
CA TYR A 608 12.50 -36.26 -28.31
C TYR A 608 11.59 -36.77 -29.42
N GLU A 609 10.91 -37.87 -29.14
CA GLU A 609 9.95 -38.50 -30.05
C GLU A 609 8.57 -38.60 -29.39
N THR A 610 7.53 -38.32 -30.16
CA THR A 610 6.14 -38.49 -29.73
C THR A 610 5.40 -39.47 -30.62
N ASP A 611 4.46 -40.22 -30.05
CA ASP A 611 3.55 -41.10 -30.81
C ASP A 611 2.43 -40.29 -31.52
N SER A 612 1.51 -41.01 -32.16
CA SER A 612 0.36 -40.43 -32.86
C SER A 612 -0.64 -39.70 -31.97
N ASP A 613 -0.61 -39.97 -30.66
CA ASP A 613 -1.44 -39.32 -29.64
C ASP A 613 -0.66 -38.19 -28.92
N HIS A 614 0.53 -37.86 -29.43
CA HIS A 614 1.46 -36.88 -28.88
C HIS A 614 2.01 -37.23 -27.48
N HIS A 615 1.99 -38.49 -27.08
CA HIS A 615 2.70 -38.95 -25.89
C HIS A 615 4.19 -39.08 -26.16
N LEU A 616 5.00 -38.67 -25.19
CA LEU A 616 6.46 -38.75 -25.26
C LEU A 616 6.89 -40.23 -25.14
N THR A 617 7.58 -40.76 -26.15
CA THR A 617 8.06 -42.15 -26.18
C THR A 617 9.56 -42.27 -25.96
N ARG A 618 10.33 -41.25 -26.37
CA ARG A 618 11.78 -41.22 -26.23
C ARG A 618 12.30 -39.81 -25.97
N LEU A 619 13.34 -39.72 -25.15
CA LEU A 619 14.09 -38.49 -24.86
C LEU A 619 15.59 -38.81 -24.85
N ALA A 620 16.41 -38.01 -25.54
CA ALA A 620 17.87 -38.08 -25.48
C ALA A 620 18.48 -36.70 -25.25
N LEU A 621 19.39 -36.59 -24.28
CA LEU A 621 20.19 -35.40 -24.05
C LEU A 621 21.58 -35.55 -24.68
N THR A 622 22.00 -34.54 -25.43
CA THR A 622 23.38 -34.42 -25.92
C THR A 622 24.04 -33.24 -25.23
N LEU A 623 25.11 -33.51 -24.48
CA LEU A 623 25.84 -32.51 -23.71
C LEU A 623 27.10 -32.04 -24.47
N PRO A 624 27.49 -30.76 -24.35
CA PRO A 624 28.66 -30.24 -25.03
C PRO A 624 29.97 -30.74 -24.40
N GLY A 625 30.72 -31.58 -25.12
CA GLY A 625 32.02 -32.10 -24.67
C GLY A 625 32.03 -33.60 -24.35
N GLU A 626 30.91 -34.28 -24.52
CA GLU A 626 30.77 -35.75 -24.67
C GLU A 626 30.60 -36.09 -26.16
#